data_AF-A0A507CZA2-F1
#
_entry.id   AF-A0A507CZA2-F1
#
_cell.length_a   1.000
_cell.length_b   1.000
_cell.length_c   1.000
_cell.angle_alpha   90.00
_cell.angle_beta   90.00
_cell.angle_gamma   90.00
#
_symmetry.space_group_name_H-M   'P 1'
#
loop_
_entity.id
_entity.type
_entity.pdbx_description
1 polymer ?
#
loop_
_entity_poly.entity_id
_entity_poly.type
_entity_poly.pdbx_seq_one_letter_code
_entity_poly.pdbx_strand_id
1 'polypeptide(L)'
;MPPFAPKTTKPATAPKRAAMVPKQKRPREEEENEEEEEEKDMDEIEADQGNADDIMDGEFSEMESDAADEPESKSDSKAKKRKPNGSDAKYRAPSNEEMIQLKEATDLFQSNLFKLSIDELLKEASIDYTKTGNLDKALHGIKAVLDGCSDLKDMTLDQAVVSLAKKDVVIPFPEQVDPSIQYKFSFKKPEKVFIAGSYLVKTITKGKNGFNVDVAVQMPDSIFTEKDHINNRYFNKRAYYLAVIAAALKSKPNFARISFQHLNKDPRRPILVIESHTSEKSEGGFNHIGGPGGVQIRILPVVNAEFFATHKLAPGRNSNRPQTTDSASAVAAALPATPRYNTSLLMDTTLVSHLNLLHKQAAACPAFRDAVILGKVWLNQRGLSESGFSGFIWSLVIVYLLGQGNRVNQSTSVSLKDSFSSYQIVKLTIDFLANHNFADEPLFMTPDGKPIDHPD
;
A
#
# COMPACT_ATOMS: atom_id res chain seq x y z
N MET A 1 29.67 -3.51 -54.90
CA MET A 1 29.61 -4.80 -55.64
C MET A 1 31.02 -5.41 -55.66
N PRO A 2 31.17 -6.74 -55.63
CA PRO A 2 31.83 -7.48 -54.53
C PRO A 2 33.13 -8.23 -54.99
N PRO A 3 33.47 -9.45 -54.54
CA PRO A 3 34.30 -9.78 -53.36
C PRO A 3 35.53 -10.67 -53.71
N PHE A 4 36.38 -11.00 -52.72
CA PHE A 4 37.32 -12.13 -52.81
C PHE A 4 37.48 -12.87 -51.45
N ALA A 5 37.41 -14.20 -51.51
CA ALA A 5 37.68 -15.20 -50.46
C ALA A 5 39.00 -15.95 -50.81
N PRO A 6 39.35 -17.16 -50.28
CA PRO A 6 39.32 -17.75 -48.92
C PRO A 6 40.68 -18.44 -48.55
N LYS A 7 40.78 -19.13 -47.38
CA LYS A 7 41.50 -20.41 -47.05
C LYS A 7 41.59 -20.59 -45.52
N THR A 8 40.90 -21.53 -44.84
CA THR A 8 41.10 -22.99 -44.59
C THR A 8 42.44 -23.42 -43.99
N THR A 9 42.44 -23.96 -42.75
CA THR A 9 42.78 -25.39 -42.41
C THR A 9 42.75 -25.70 -40.89
N LYS A 10 42.20 -26.88 -40.56
CA LYS A 10 42.27 -27.71 -39.31
C LYS A 10 43.54 -28.61 -39.38
N PRO A 11 44.02 -29.37 -38.35
CA PRO A 11 43.27 -30.39 -37.56
C PRO A 11 43.73 -30.69 -36.09
N ALA A 12 42.85 -31.17 -35.20
CA ALA A 12 42.70 -32.55 -34.63
C ALA A 12 43.77 -33.04 -33.62
N THR A 13 43.34 -33.44 -32.41
CA THR A 13 43.51 -34.82 -31.82
C THR A 13 42.98 -34.90 -30.36
N ALA A 14 42.33 -36.02 -30.05
CA ALA A 14 42.02 -36.53 -28.69
C ALA A 14 42.99 -37.70 -28.37
N PRO A 15 43.13 -38.17 -27.10
CA PRO A 15 42.42 -39.41 -26.71
C PRO A 15 42.13 -39.67 -25.20
N LYS A 16 41.10 -40.53 -24.98
CA LYS A 16 40.92 -41.71 -24.07
C LYS A 16 41.00 -41.66 -22.51
N ARG A 17 39.83 -42.01 -21.92
CA ARG A 17 39.49 -42.99 -20.83
C ARG A 17 40.52 -43.41 -19.76
N ALA A 18 40.12 -43.32 -18.49
CA ALA A 18 40.33 -44.34 -17.44
C ALA A 18 39.33 -44.16 -16.27
N ALA A 19 38.95 -45.27 -15.63
CA ALA A 19 37.95 -45.40 -14.56
C ALA A 19 38.58 -45.34 -13.16
N MET A 20 37.82 -44.94 -12.12
CA MET A 20 37.89 -45.53 -10.76
C MET A 20 36.88 -44.90 -9.79
N VAL A 21 36.11 -45.75 -9.11
CA VAL A 21 35.40 -45.49 -7.84
C VAL A 21 36.37 -45.84 -6.70
N PRO A 22 36.38 -45.13 -5.55
CA PRO A 22 35.99 -45.82 -4.31
C PRO A 22 35.32 -44.95 -3.22
N LYS A 23 34.30 -45.57 -2.61
CA LYS A 23 34.00 -45.75 -1.17
C LYS A 23 34.00 -44.59 -0.17
N GLN A 24 32.85 -44.52 0.51
CA GLN A 24 32.57 -44.03 1.87
C GLN A 24 33.66 -44.33 2.90
N LYS A 25 33.90 -43.36 3.80
CA LYS A 25 34.19 -43.56 5.23
C LYS A 25 33.69 -42.34 6.01
N ARG A 26 32.68 -42.53 6.86
CA ARG A 26 32.36 -41.66 7.99
C ARG A 26 33.19 -42.12 9.19
N PRO A 27 33.74 -41.22 10.03
CA PRO A 27 34.10 -41.54 11.40
C PRO A 27 32.91 -41.34 12.34
N ARG A 28 33.02 -42.03 13.46
CA ARG A 28 32.05 -42.28 14.52
C ARG A 28 32.42 -41.43 15.76
N GLU A 29 31.35 -40.99 16.43
CA GLU A 29 31.08 -40.65 17.85
C GLU A 29 32.23 -40.34 18.83
N GLU A 30 32.02 -39.32 19.67
CA GLU A 30 31.91 -39.39 21.16
C GLU A 30 31.68 -37.95 21.70
N GLU A 31 30.52 -37.67 22.32
CA GLU A 31 30.24 -37.51 23.78
C GLU A 31 30.72 -36.12 24.29
N GLU A 32 29.97 -35.31 25.05
CA GLU A 32 29.27 -35.55 26.32
C GLU A 32 28.22 -34.43 26.59
N ASN A 33 27.13 -34.82 27.27
CA ASN A 33 26.41 -34.22 28.42
C ASN A 33 26.09 -32.70 28.49
N GLU A 34 25.03 -32.19 29.10
CA GLU A 34 24.09 -32.66 30.15
C GLU A 34 22.85 -31.70 30.07
N GLU A 35 21.63 -32.24 30.10
CA GLU A 35 20.62 -32.06 31.18
C GLU A 35 20.07 -30.64 31.38
N GLU A 36 18.76 -30.45 31.13
CA GLU A 36 17.78 -30.17 32.20
C GLU A 36 16.33 -30.21 31.67
N GLU A 37 15.47 -30.73 32.54
CA GLU A 37 14.09 -31.16 32.35
C GLU A 37 13.08 -29.99 32.32
N GLU A 38 11.89 -30.22 31.75
CA GLU A 38 10.62 -29.93 32.44
C GLU A 38 9.45 -30.60 31.67
N GLU A 39 8.89 -31.64 32.29
CA GLU A 39 7.60 -32.24 31.97
C GLU A 39 6.43 -31.38 32.49
N LYS A 40 5.22 -31.69 31.97
CA LYS A 40 3.84 -31.37 32.46
C LYS A 40 3.17 -30.17 31.80
N ASP A 41 1.88 -30.19 31.42
CA ASP A 41 0.81 -31.19 31.53
C ASP A 41 -0.14 -31.01 30.33
N MET A 42 -0.76 -32.12 29.95
CA MET A 42 -1.80 -32.24 28.94
C MET A 42 -3.13 -32.19 29.67
N ASP A 43 -3.93 -31.13 29.53
CA ASP A 43 -5.31 -31.11 30.05
C ASP A 43 -6.31 -30.50 29.05
N GLU A 44 -7.21 -31.38 28.65
CA GLU A 44 -8.66 -31.26 28.49
C GLU A 44 -9.31 -30.07 27.77
N ILE A 45 -9.97 -30.45 26.68
CA ILE A 45 -10.96 -29.71 25.91
C ILE A 45 -12.28 -29.75 26.70
N GLU A 46 -12.70 -28.62 27.26
CA GLU A 46 -14.11 -28.41 27.62
C GLU A 46 -14.80 -27.59 26.53
N ALA A 47 -15.82 -28.21 25.94
CA ALA A 47 -16.76 -27.59 25.03
C ALA A 47 -17.79 -26.78 25.84
N ASP A 48 -17.77 -25.46 25.70
CA ASP A 48 -18.86 -24.61 26.19
C ASP A 48 -19.78 -24.23 25.01
N GLN A 49 -20.97 -24.79 25.02
CA GLN A 49 -22.09 -24.43 24.13
C GLN A 49 -22.79 -23.20 24.69
N GLY A 50 -22.29 -22.02 24.33
CA GLY A 50 -22.99 -20.75 24.55
C GLY A 50 -23.93 -20.43 23.39
N ASN A 51 -25.22 -20.72 23.58
CA ASN A 51 -26.31 -20.31 22.70
C ASN A 51 -26.44 -18.77 22.69
N ALA A 52 -26.38 -18.15 21.52
CA ALA A 52 -26.68 -16.72 21.33
C ALA A 52 -27.41 -16.52 19.99
N ASP A 53 -28.63 -17.04 19.93
CA ASP A 53 -29.64 -16.57 18.99
C ASP A 53 -30.14 -15.20 19.49
N ASP A 54 -29.75 -14.14 18.78
CA ASP A 54 -30.50 -12.88 18.70
C ASP A 54 -29.84 -11.97 17.65
N ILE A 55 -30.10 -12.26 16.37
CA ILE A 55 -29.95 -11.29 15.29
C ILE A 55 -31.36 -10.89 14.85
N MET A 56 -31.80 -9.76 15.38
CA MET A 56 -32.93 -9.01 14.84
C MET A 56 -32.56 -8.52 13.43
N ASP A 57 -33.16 -9.13 12.42
CA ASP A 57 -33.16 -8.63 11.05
C ASP A 57 -34.04 -7.36 10.99
N GLY A 58 -33.39 -6.24 10.67
CA GLY A 58 -34.09 -5.01 10.30
C GLY A 58 -34.61 -5.13 8.88
N GLU A 59 -35.94 -5.14 8.74
CA GLU A 59 -36.66 -5.10 7.47
C GLU A 59 -36.13 -3.98 6.55
N PHE A 60 -35.77 -4.37 5.33
CA PHE A 60 -35.46 -3.48 4.22
C PHE A 60 -36.74 -3.29 3.39
N SER A 61 -37.45 -2.18 3.57
CA SER A 61 -38.60 -1.83 2.73
C SER A 61 -38.12 -0.99 1.54
N GLU A 62 -38.07 -1.57 0.34
CA GLU A 62 -38.09 -0.81 -0.90
C GLU A 62 -39.55 -0.42 -1.20
N MET A 63 -39.86 0.87 -1.06
CA MET A 63 -41.06 1.47 -1.63
C MET A 63 -40.88 1.59 -3.15
N GLU A 64 -41.52 0.73 -3.91
CA GLU A 64 -41.87 1.05 -5.30
C GLU A 64 -43.34 1.47 -5.35
N SER A 65 -43.52 2.75 -5.67
CA SER A 65 -44.79 3.34 -6.09
C SER A 65 -45.06 2.93 -7.53
N ASP A 66 -46.19 2.28 -7.79
CA ASP A 66 -46.78 2.34 -9.12
C ASP A 66 -48.30 2.49 -9.06
N ALA A 67 -48.75 3.54 -9.72
CA ALA A 67 -50.12 3.98 -9.84
C ALA A 67 -50.73 3.39 -11.12
N ALA A 68 -51.85 2.71 -10.99
CA ALA A 68 -52.84 2.59 -12.07
C ALA A 68 -54.22 2.32 -11.46
N ASP A 69 -55.03 3.37 -11.50
CA ASP A 69 -56.44 3.42 -11.19
C ASP A 69 -57.24 2.99 -12.44
N GLU A 70 -58.30 2.18 -12.27
CA GLU A 70 -59.56 2.15 -13.05
C GLU A 70 -60.41 0.89 -12.71
N PRO A 71 -61.76 0.94 -12.86
CA PRO A 71 -62.67 0.77 -11.73
C PRO A 71 -63.42 -0.57 -11.64
N GLU A 72 -63.89 -0.84 -10.43
CA GLU A 72 -64.81 -1.92 -10.06
C GLU A 72 -66.16 -1.87 -10.82
N SER A 73 -66.53 -2.98 -11.45
CA SER A 73 -67.94 -3.29 -11.74
C SER A 73 -68.45 -4.36 -10.77
N LYS A 74 -69.38 -3.97 -9.89
CA LYS A 74 -70.16 -4.89 -9.06
C LYS A 74 -71.06 -5.78 -9.93
N SER A 75 -70.93 -7.09 -9.80
CA SER A 75 -72.04 -8.01 -10.06
C SER A 75 -72.06 -9.14 -9.04
N ASP A 76 -73.07 -9.07 -8.20
CA ASP A 76 -73.47 -10.03 -7.17
C ASP A 76 -73.93 -11.35 -7.84
N SER A 77 -73.28 -12.48 -7.54
CA SER A 77 -73.92 -13.79 -7.70
C SER A 77 -73.26 -14.86 -6.81
N LYS A 78 -74.05 -15.34 -5.84
CA LYS A 78 -73.77 -16.51 -5.00
C LYS A 78 -73.53 -17.74 -5.86
N ALA A 79 -72.31 -18.28 -5.86
CA ALA A 79 -72.02 -19.61 -6.38
C ALA A 79 -71.34 -20.49 -5.33
N LYS A 80 -71.94 -21.65 -5.13
CA LYS A 80 -71.65 -22.68 -4.12
C LYS A 80 -70.18 -23.12 -4.11
N LYS A 81 -69.60 -23.25 -2.91
CA LYS A 81 -68.35 -23.96 -2.64
C LYS A 81 -68.39 -25.35 -3.30
N ARG A 82 -67.59 -25.55 -4.35
CA ARG A 82 -67.18 -26.88 -4.82
C ARG A 82 -65.75 -27.09 -4.36
N LYS A 83 -65.54 -28.07 -3.48
CA LYS A 83 -64.20 -28.58 -3.20
C LYS A 83 -63.67 -29.21 -4.49
N PRO A 84 -62.49 -28.81 -5.01
CA PRO A 84 -61.85 -29.61 -6.04
C PRO A 84 -61.19 -30.80 -5.35
N ASN A 85 -61.71 -31.99 -5.67
CA ASN A 85 -61.00 -33.25 -5.46
C ASN A 85 -59.77 -33.27 -6.38
N GLY A 86 -58.61 -33.61 -5.80
CA GLY A 86 -57.48 -34.21 -6.50
C GLY A 86 -56.86 -33.39 -7.63
N SER A 87 -56.12 -32.33 -7.31
CA SER A 87 -55.03 -31.85 -8.16
C SER A 87 -53.72 -32.29 -7.52
N ASP A 88 -52.89 -33.00 -8.28
CA ASP A 88 -51.53 -33.41 -7.92
C ASP A 88 -50.84 -32.32 -7.09
N ALA A 89 -50.40 -32.67 -5.88
CA ALA A 89 -49.66 -31.77 -4.99
C ALA A 89 -48.37 -31.19 -5.62
N LYS A 90 -48.01 -31.66 -6.82
CA LYS A 90 -46.84 -31.28 -7.62
C LYS A 90 -47.03 -30.01 -8.46
N TYR A 91 -48.27 -29.48 -8.61
CA TYR A 91 -48.56 -28.30 -9.44
C TYR A 91 -49.22 -27.14 -8.66
N ARG A 92 -49.12 -27.15 -7.32
CA ARG A 92 -49.59 -26.04 -6.50
C ARG A 92 -48.61 -24.88 -6.66
N ALA A 93 -49.11 -23.66 -6.85
CA ALA A 93 -48.25 -22.47 -6.86
C ALA A 93 -47.47 -22.40 -5.53
N PRO A 94 -46.16 -22.08 -5.54
CA PRO A 94 -45.35 -22.04 -4.33
C PRO A 94 -45.99 -21.14 -3.28
N SER A 95 -46.01 -21.59 -2.03
CA SER A 95 -46.44 -20.76 -0.91
C SER A 95 -45.47 -19.58 -0.73
N ASN A 96 -45.90 -18.50 -0.08
CA ASN A 96 -45.00 -17.38 0.21
C ASN A 96 -43.79 -17.81 1.05
N GLU A 97 -43.95 -18.79 1.94
CA GLU A 97 -42.87 -19.38 2.73
C GLU A 97 -41.89 -20.19 1.87
N GLU A 98 -42.39 -20.97 0.91
CA GLU A 98 -41.56 -21.70 -0.06
C GLU A 98 -40.81 -20.75 -0.99
N MET A 99 -41.41 -19.62 -1.34
CA MET A 99 -40.80 -18.59 -2.17
C MET A 99 -39.69 -17.84 -1.42
N ILE A 100 -39.88 -17.55 -0.13
CA ILE A 100 -38.86 -16.99 0.75
C ILE A 100 -37.71 -17.99 0.91
N GLN A 101 -38.00 -19.26 1.19
CA GLN A 101 -36.97 -20.31 1.30
C GLN A 101 -36.19 -20.49 0.00
N LEU A 102 -36.85 -20.40 -1.16
CA LEU A 102 -36.17 -20.47 -2.47
C LEU A 102 -35.27 -19.24 -2.69
N LYS A 103 -35.72 -18.05 -2.28
CA LYS A 103 -34.93 -16.82 -2.36
C LYS A 103 -33.71 -16.89 -1.43
N GLU A 104 -33.91 -17.27 -0.18
CA GLU A 104 -32.83 -17.50 0.80
C GLU A 104 -31.85 -18.58 0.33
N ALA A 105 -32.34 -19.69 -0.21
CA ALA A 105 -31.49 -20.74 -0.76
C ALA A 105 -30.70 -20.26 -1.99
N THR A 106 -31.32 -19.42 -2.83
CA THR A 106 -30.66 -18.80 -3.99
C THR A 106 -29.62 -17.80 -3.55
N ASP A 107 -29.91 -16.95 -2.57
CA ASP A 107 -29.00 -15.95 -2.02
C ASP A 107 -27.84 -16.60 -1.26
N LEU A 108 -28.11 -17.68 -0.53
CA LEU A 108 -27.09 -18.51 0.14
C LEU A 108 -26.19 -19.20 -0.89
N PHE A 109 -26.76 -19.74 -1.98
CA PHE A 109 -25.99 -20.34 -3.07
C PHE A 109 -25.11 -19.30 -3.77
N GLN A 110 -25.66 -18.12 -4.09
CA GLN A 110 -24.91 -17.01 -4.68
C GLN A 110 -23.81 -16.53 -3.74
N SER A 111 -24.10 -16.41 -2.44
CA SER A 111 -23.12 -16.05 -1.41
C SER A 111 -21.98 -17.06 -1.32
N ASN A 112 -22.29 -18.36 -1.38
CA ASN A 112 -21.30 -19.43 -1.35
C ASN A 112 -20.43 -19.47 -2.61
N LEU A 113 -21.03 -19.33 -3.80
CA LEU A 113 -20.29 -19.26 -5.06
C LEU A 113 -19.41 -18.00 -5.11
N PHE A 114 -19.94 -16.87 -4.65
CA PHE A 114 -19.21 -15.61 -4.61
C PHE A 114 -18.04 -15.67 -3.62
N LYS A 115 -18.25 -16.26 -2.44
CA LYS A 115 -17.18 -16.53 -1.47
C LYS A 115 -16.08 -17.40 -2.07
N LEU A 116 -16.43 -18.50 -2.76
CA LEU A 116 -15.44 -19.35 -3.43
C LEU A 116 -14.63 -18.57 -4.47
N SER A 117 -15.30 -17.72 -5.25
CA SER A 117 -14.62 -16.88 -6.25
C SER A 117 -13.69 -15.83 -5.62
N ILE A 118 -14.07 -15.27 -4.47
CA ILE A 118 -13.20 -14.36 -3.69
C ILE A 118 -11.98 -15.11 -3.18
N ASP A 119 -12.16 -16.30 -2.59
CA ASP A 119 -11.07 -17.08 -2.03
C ASP A 119 -10.06 -17.49 -3.11
N GLU A 120 -10.54 -17.84 -4.31
CA GLU A 120 -9.69 -18.14 -5.46
C GLU A 120 -8.95 -16.89 -5.95
N LEU A 121 -9.66 -15.77 -6.10
CA LEU A 121 -9.05 -14.49 -6.50
C LEU A 121 -7.98 -14.02 -5.51
N LEU A 122 -8.23 -14.14 -4.20
CA LEU A 122 -7.27 -13.77 -3.16
C LEU A 122 -6.00 -14.63 -3.24
N LYS A 123 -6.12 -15.94 -3.50
CA LYS A 123 -4.96 -16.83 -3.69
C LYS A 123 -4.13 -16.44 -4.91
N GLU A 124 -4.77 -16.06 -6.01
CA GLU A 124 -4.07 -15.62 -7.22
C GLU A 124 -3.39 -14.26 -7.01
N ALA A 125 -4.14 -13.30 -6.46
CA ALA A 125 -3.73 -11.91 -6.35
C ALA A 125 -2.72 -11.65 -5.21
N SER A 126 -2.72 -12.44 -4.15
CA SER A 126 -1.76 -12.30 -3.04
C SER A 126 -0.38 -12.85 -3.39
N ILE A 127 0.66 -12.36 -2.71
CA ILE A 127 2.02 -12.92 -2.83
C ILE A 127 2.26 -14.01 -1.78
N ASP A 128 3.11 -14.97 -2.14
CA ASP A 128 3.56 -16.01 -1.23
C ASP A 128 4.73 -15.48 -0.38
N TYR A 129 4.40 -15.05 0.84
CA TYR A 129 5.38 -14.51 1.80
C TYR A 129 6.40 -15.55 2.28
N THR A 130 6.20 -16.85 2.04
CA THR A 130 7.20 -17.88 2.40
C THR A 130 8.41 -17.85 1.48
N LYS A 131 8.27 -17.29 0.27
CA LYS A 131 9.30 -17.25 -0.76
C LYS A 131 10.08 -15.93 -0.79
N THR A 132 9.90 -15.04 0.20
CA THR A 132 10.54 -13.71 0.22
C THR A 132 11.98 -13.70 0.70
N GLY A 133 12.60 -14.84 1.02
CA GLY A 133 13.94 -14.88 1.61
C GLY A 133 15.02 -14.11 0.84
N ASN A 134 15.02 -14.13 -0.51
CA ASN A 134 15.98 -13.34 -1.30
C ASN A 134 15.67 -11.83 -1.28
N LEU A 135 14.39 -11.46 -1.26
CA LEU A 135 13.96 -10.08 -1.10
C LEU A 135 14.37 -9.55 0.28
N ASP A 136 14.15 -10.33 1.33
CA ASP A 136 14.55 -9.98 2.69
C ASP A 136 16.08 -9.84 2.80
N LYS A 137 16.87 -10.73 2.19
CA LYS A 137 18.33 -10.58 2.09
C LYS A 137 18.74 -9.28 1.40
N ALA A 138 18.05 -8.91 0.30
CA ALA A 138 18.31 -7.64 -0.39
C ALA A 138 17.98 -6.42 0.49
N LEU A 139 16.86 -6.46 1.22
CA LEU A 139 16.47 -5.40 2.18
C LEU A 139 17.50 -5.25 3.31
N HIS A 140 17.99 -6.36 3.87
CA HIS A 140 19.08 -6.35 4.85
C HIS A 140 20.38 -5.81 4.25
N GLY A 141 20.68 -6.15 3.00
CA GLY A 141 21.83 -5.60 2.27
C GLY A 141 21.74 -4.09 2.08
N ILE A 142 20.56 -3.56 1.73
CA ILE A 142 20.32 -2.11 1.63
C ILE A 142 20.54 -1.46 3.00
N LYS A 143 19.95 -2.03 4.06
CA LYS A 143 20.14 -1.52 5.42
C LYS A 143 21.62 -1.48 5.81
N ALA A 144 22.38 -2.53 5.55
CA ALA A 144 23.81 -2.58 5.84
C ALA A 144 24.62 -1.51 5.08
N VAL A 145 24.26 -1.21 3.83
CA VAL A 145 24.88 -0.10 3.08
C VAL A 145 24.55 1.25 3.70
N LEU A 146 23.29 1.48 4.05
CA LEU A 146 22.84 2.73 4.69
C LEU A 146 23.49 2.91 6.06
N ASP A 147 23.66 1.82 6.82
CA ASP A 147 24.29 1.83 8.13
C ASP A 147 25.79 2.11 8.08
N GLY A 148 26.46 1.74 6.98
CA GLY A 148 27.88 1.98 6.74
C GLY A 148 28.20 3.30 6.04
N CYS A 149 27.20 4.14 5.76
CA CYS A 149 27.43 5.46 5.17
C CYS A 149 28.08 6.42 6.18
N SER A 150 29.11 7.14 5.76
CA SER A 150 29.78 8.16 6.58
C SER A 150 29.12 9.51 6.43
N ASP A 151 29.15 10.31 7.50
CA ASP A 151 28.66 11.67 7.49
C ASP A 151 29.48 12.56 6.52
N LEU A 152 28.79 13.40 5.76
CA LEU A 152 29.37 14.42 4.90
C LEU A 152 29.11 15.80 5.49
N LYS A 153 30.16 16.61 5.53
CA LYS A 153 30.10 18.00 5.99
C LYS A 153 29.21 18.86 5.08
N ASP A 154 28.79 20.00 5.61
CA ASP A 154 28.02 21.01 4.88
C ASP A 154 28.75 21.48 3.61
N MET A 155 28.08 21.35 2.47
CA MET A 155 28.53 21.74 1.15
C MET A 155 27.61 22.80 0.54
N THR A 156 28.18 23.67 -0.30
CA THR A 156 27.39 24.58 -1.15
C THR A 156 26.72 23.80 -2.29
N LEU A 157 25.80 24.44 -3.01
CA LEU A 157 25.14 23.84 -4.18
C LEU A 157 26.13 23.30 -5.20
N ASP A 158 27.10 24.14 -5.61
CA ASP A 158 28.10 23.77 -6.63
C ASP A 158 28.97 22.59 -6.16
N GLN A 159 29.39 22.61 -4.89
CA GLN A 159 30.17 21.53 -4.31
C GLN A 159 29.39 20.22 -4.28
N ALA A 160 28.10 20.26 -3.93
CA ALA A 160 27.21 19.10 -3.89
C ALA A 160 27.02 18.49 -5.29
N VAL A 161 26.74 19.32 -6.29
CA VAL A 161 26.57 18.88 -7.69
C VAL A 161 27.85 18.25 -8.23
N VAL A 162 29.00 18.92 -8.05
CA VAL A 162 30.30 18.43 -8.52
C VAL A 162 30.71 17.13 -7.81
N SER A 163 30.46 17.02 -6.50
CA SER A 163 30.80 15.83 -5.71
C SER A 163 30.04 14.59 -6.19
N LEU A 164 28.74 14.73 -6.49
CA LEU A 164 27.91 13.62 -6.96
C LEU A 164 28.12 13.32 -8.44
N ALA A 165 28.39 14.32 -9.27
CA ALA A 165 28.77 14.12 -10.67
C ALA A 165 30.03 13.25 -10.81
N LYS A 166 31.03 13.41 -9.90
CA LYS A 166 32.22 12.54 -9.85
C LYS A 166 31.89 11.08 -9.55
N LYS A 167 30.74 10.80 -8.94
CA LYS A 167 30.24 9.45 -8.66
C LYS A 167 29.22 8.97 -9.71
N ASP A 168 29.10 9.70 -10.81
CA ASP A 168 28.16 9.40 -11.90
C ASP A 168 26.70 9.34 -11.40
N VAL A 169 26.32 10.28 -10.54
CA VAL A 169 24.95 10.45 -10.02
C VAL A 169 24.51 11.90 -10.16
N VAL A 170 23.36 12.12 -10.78
CA VAL A 170 22.71 13.43 -10.90
C VAL A 170 21.71 13.60 -9.76
N ILE A 171 21.70 14.78 -9.12
CA ILE A 171 20.72 15.09 -8.07
C ILE A 171 19.35 15.37 -8.72
N PRO A 172 18.28 14.66 -8.33
CA PRO A 172 16.95 14.86 -8.90
C PRO A 172 16.25 16.05 -8.25
N PHE A 173 16.73 17.28 -8.52
CA PHE A 173 16.06 18.47 -8.00
C PHE A 173 14.66 18.64 -8.63
N PRO A 174 13.62 18.97 -7.84
CA PRO A 174 12.25 19.11 -8.35
C PRO A 174 12.07 20.22 -9.39
N GLU A 175 12.85 21.29 -9.21
CA GLU A 175 12.87 22.50 -10.04
C GLU A 175 14.32 22.98 -10.12
N GLN A 176 14.62 23.85 -11.08
CA GLN A 176 15.94 24.49 -11.14
C GLN A 176 16.20 25.26 -9.85
N VAL A 177 17.25 24.86 -9.14
CA VAL A 177 17.65 25.51 -7.90
C VAL A 177 18.37 26.81 -8.23
N ASP A 178 17.93 27.90 -7.65
CA ASP A 178 18.59 29.20 -7.77
C ASP A 178 20.05 29.11 -7.27
N PRO A 179 21.05 29.51 -8.07
CA PRO A 179 22.45 29.56 -7.63
C PRO A 179 22.69 30.45 -6.40
N SER A 180 21.80 31.41 -6.11
CA SER A 180 21.91 32.37 -5.01
C SER A 180 21.55 31.79 -3.62
N ILE A 181 21.21 30.49 -3.52
CA ILE A 181 20.80 29.88 -2.26
C ILE A 181 21.89 29.96 -1.18
N GLN A 182 21.47 30.35 0.02
CA GLN A 182 22.37 30.52 1.16
C GLN A 182 22.46 29.28 2.06
N TYR A 183 21.46 28.38 1.99
CA TYR A 183 21.47 27.17 2.80
C TYR A 183 22.41 26.12 2.20
N LYS A 184 22.97 25.28 3.07
CA LYS A 184 23.93 24.25 2.70
C LYS A 184 23.29 22.87 2.65
N PHE A 185 23.95 21.96 1.96
CA PHE A 185 23.59 20.56 1.85
C PHE A 185 24.53 19.73 2.72
N SER A 186 23.97 18.92 3.61
CA SER A 186 24.73 17.99 4.43
C SER A 186 24.11 16.61 4.36
N PHE A 187 24.91 15.60 4.67
CA PHE A 187 24.45 14.22 4.75
C PHE A 187 24.94 13.65 6.07
N LYS A 188 24.03 13.03 6.81
CA LYS A 188 24.35 12.23 7.98
C LYS A 188 23.74 10.85 7.80
N LYS A 189 24.30 9.87 8.49
CA LYS A 189 23.72 8.53 8.53
C LYS A 189 22.22 8.60 8.91
N PRO A 190 21.33 7.83 8.25
CA PRO A 190 19.91 7.78 8.62
C PRO A 190 19.71 7.44 10.09
N GLU A 191 18.76 8.09 10.73
CA GLU A 191 18.44 7.82 12.13
C GLU A 191 17.74 6.46 12.28
N LYS A 192 16.79 6.19 11.39
CA LYS A 192 16.03 4.93 11.35
C LYS A 192 15.80 4.50 9.90
N VAL A 193 15.83 3.19 9.68
CA VAL A 193 15.46 2.56 8.41
C VAL A 193 14.43 1.48 8.71
N PHE A 194 13.26 1.59 8.10
CA PHE A 194 12.16 0.66 8.32
C PHE A 194 11.40 0.37 7.02
N ILE A 195 10.77 -0.80 6.97
CA ILE A 195 9.93 -1.20 5.83
C ILE A 195 8.55 -0.56 6.01
N ALA A 196 8.00 -0.05 4.92
CA ALA A 196 6.72 0.63 4.89
C ALA A 196 5.78 0.03 3.83
N GLY A 197 4.56 0.56 3.78
CA GLY A 197 3.58 0.23 2.76
C GLY A 197 3.00 -1.19 2.90
N SER A 198 2.59 -1.75 1.76
CA SER A 198 1.79 -2.97 1.71
C SER A 198 2.56 -4.24 2.13
N TYR A 199 3.90 -4.22 2.07
CA TYR A 199 4.74 -5.36 2.44
C TYR A 199 4.59 -5.68 3.92
N LEU A 200 4.70 -4.67 4.79
CA LEU A 200 4.62 -4.85 6.24
C LEU A 200 3.21 -5.29 6.69
N VAL A 201 2.17 -4.70 6.11
CA VAL A 201 0.76 -5.03 6.45
C VAL A 201 0.30 -6.34 5.80
N LYS A 202 1.14 -6.99 5.00
CA LYS A 202 0.83 -8.19 4.21
C LYS A 202 -0.37 -8.04 3.27
N THR A 203 -0.46 -6.90 2.59
CA THR A 203 -1.54 -6.58 1.65
C THR A 203 -1.02 -6.32 0.23
N ILE A 204 0.11 -6.91 -0.15
CA ILE A 204 0.62 -6.76 -1.53
C ILE A 204 -0.29 -7.52 -2.49
N THR A 205 -0.56 -6.87 -3.62
CA THR A 205 -1.33 -7.44 -4.72
C THR A 205 -0.41 -7.58 -5.93
N LYS A 206 -0.37 -8.77 -6.52
CA LYS A 206 0.30 -9.02 -7.81
C LYS A 206 -0.46 -8.26 -8.89
N GLY A 207 0.24 -7.40 -9.61
CA GLY A 207 -0.29 -6.68 -10.76
C GLY A 207 0.46 -7.01 -12.04
N LYS A 208 -0.08 -6.56 -13.18
CA LYS A 208 0.60 -6.63 -14.49
C LYS A 208 1.97 -5.93 -14.45
N ASN A 209 2.07 -4.86 -13.68
CA ASN A 209 3.29 -4.06 -13.51
C ASN A 209 4.15 -4.53 -12.31
N GLY A 210 3.88 -5.73 -11.79
CA GLY A 210 4.60 -6.26 -10.62
C GLY A 210 4.12 -5.62 -9.33
N PHE A 211 4.99 -5.60 -8.31
CA PHE A 211 4.73 -4.91 -7.06
C PHE A 211 5.99 -4.20 -6.54
N ASN A 212 5.77 -3.28 -5.61
CA ASN A 212 6.83 -2.55 -4.94
C ASN A 212 6.88 -2.84 -3.43
N VAL A 213 8.09 -2.68 -2.88
CA VAL A 213 8.36 -2.69 -1.44
C VAL A 213 8.97 -1.35 -1.06
N ASP A 214 8.33 -0.68 -0.11
CA ASP A 214 8.77 0.64 0.33
C ASP A 214 9.72 0.51 1.51
N VAL A 215 10.88 1.16 1.42
CA VAL A 215 11.85 1.30 2.51
C VAL A 215 11.92 2.77 2.86
N ALA A 216 11.43 3.11 4.04
CA ALA A 216 11.50 4.45 4.58
C ALA A 216 12.85 4.67 5.27
N VAL A 217 13.48 5.79 4.95
CA VAL A 217 14.78 6.21 5.49
C VAL A 217 14.58 7.55 6.18
N GLN A 218 14.60 7.53 7.51
CA GLN A 218 14.43 8.73 8.32
C GLN A 218 15.72 9.56 8.29
N MET A 219 15.62 10.73 7.68
CA MET A 219 16.67 11.73 7.66
C MET A 219 16.81 12.35 9.06
N PRO A 220 18.03 12.50 9.61
CA PRO A 220 18.22 13.06 10.94
C PRO A 220 17.81 14.53 11.03
N ASP A 221 17.12 14.92 12.10
CA ASP A 221 16.61 16.29 12.29
C ASP A 221 17.72 17.36 12.25
N SER A 222 18.94 17.00 12.64
CA SER A 222 20.10 17.90 12.65
C SER A 222 20.58 18.41 11.29
N ILE A 223 20.11 17.85 10.16
CA ILE A 223 20.42 18.38 8.82
C ILE A 223 19.44 19.48 8.37
N PHE A 224 18.34 19.63 9.12
CA PHE A 224 17.28 20.57 8.82
C PHE A 224 17.27 21.76 9.78
N THR A 225 16.63 22.83 9.32
CA THR A 225 16.28 23.99 10.13
C THR A 225 14.77 24.16 10.13
N GLU A 226 14.20 24.79 11.15
CA GLU A 226 12.75 25.00 11.24
C GLU A 226 12.16 25.73 10.03
N LYS A 227 12.95 26.58 9.35
CA LYS A 227 12.53 27.34 8.16
C LYS A 227 12.62 26.53 6.85
N ASP A 228 13.07 25.29 6.89
CA ASP A 228 13.24 24.48 5.68
C ASP A 228 11.91 24.03 5.06
N HIS A 229 10.79 24.18 5.78
CA HIS A 229 9.45 23.99 5.19
C HIS A 229 9.12 25.06 4.13
N ILE A 230 9.88 26.15 4.02
CA ILE A 230 9.60 27.26 3.11
C ILE A 230 10.47 27.16 1.84
N ASN A 231 9.93 27.55 0.68
CA ASN A 231 10.64 27.77 -0.59
C ASN A 231 11.47 26.56 -1.05
N ASN A 232 10.87 25.36 -1.04
CA ASN A 232 11.48 24.11 -1.52
C ASN A 232 12.80 23.69 -0.83
N ARG A 233 13.20 24.34 0.27
CA ARG A 233 14.48 24.04 0.97
C ARG A 233 14.53 22.59 1.43
N TYR A 234 13.46 22.11 2.06
CA TYR A 234 13.30 20.71 2.47
C TYR A 234 13.43 19.77 1.26
N PHE A 235 12.68 20.02 0.18
CA PHE A 235 12.67 19.14 -0.99
C PHE A 235 14.03 19.08 -1.70
N ASN A 236 14.77 20.19 -1.74
CA ASN A 236 16.12 20.23 -2.29
C ASN A 236 17.11 19.44 -1.42
N LYS A 237 17.07 19.62 -0.09
CA LYS A 237 17.89 18.83 0.84
C LYS A 237 17.56 17.33 0.77
N ARG A 238 16.27 17.00 0.67
CA ARG A 238 15.75 15.64 0.50
C ARG A 238 16.24 14.99 -0.79
N ALA A 239 16.20 15.71 -1.91
CA ALA A 239 16.72 15.24 -3.20
C ALA A 239 18.23 14.99 -3.16
N TYR A 240 19.00 15.89 -2.55
CA TYR A 240 20.43 15.69 -2.32
C TYR A 240 20.71 14.45 -1.46
N TYR A 241 19.99 14.30 -0.34
CA TYR A 241 20.13 13.14 0.55
C TYR A 241 19.90 11.82 -0.18
N LEU A 242 18.85 11.77 -1.02
CA LEU A 242 18.53 10.62 -1.86
C LEU A 242 19.65 10.33 -2.87
N ALA A 243 20.25 11.36 -3.48
CA ALA A 243 21.34 11.19 -4.43
C ALA A 243 22.63 10.66 -3.77
N VAL A 244 22.92 11.06 -2.54
CA VAL A 244 24.04 10.48 -1.76
C VAL A 244 23.79 8.99 -1.48
N ILE A 245 22.57 8.61 -1.11
CA ILE A 245 22.18 7.19 -0.95
C ILE A 245 22.34 6.43 -2.26
N ALA A 246 21.89 7.00 -3.38
CA ALA A 246 22.03 6.38 -4.69
C ALA A 246 23.50 6.11 -5.04
N ALA A 247 24.39 7.07 -4.78
CA ALA A 247 25.82 6.90 -4.99
C ALA A 247 26.44 5.81 -4.10
N ALA A 248 26.00 5.71 -2.83
CA ALA A 248 26.44 4.66 -1.92
C ALA A 248 25.99 3.27 -2.39
N LEU A 249 24.74 3.13 -2.85
CA LEU A 249 24.21 1.85 -3.33
C LEU A 249 24.82 1.43 -4.67
N LYS A 250 25.05 2.38 -5.58
CA LYS A 250 25.71 2.13 -6.89
C LYS A 250 27.13 1.56 -6.75
N SER A 251 27.80 1.85 -5.63
CA SER A 251 29.12 1.28 -5.33
C SER A 251 29.11 -0.23 -5.05
N LYS A 252 27.93 -0.82 -4.81
CA LYS A 252 27.77 -2.25 -4.53
C LYS A 252 27.28 -2.98 -5.78
N PRO A 253 27.91 -4.12 -6.14
CA PRO A 253 27.56 -4.86 -7.36
C PRO A 253 26.15 -5.47 -7.31
N ASN A 254 25.59 -5.68 -6.12
CA ASN A 254 24.28 -6.29 -5.93
C ASN A 254 23.11 -5.38 -6.34
N PHE A 255 23.35 -4.07 -6.52
CA PHE A 255 22.33 -3.07 -6.84
C PHE A 255 22.63 -2.39 -8.18
N ALA A 256 22.63 -3.16 -9.27
CA ALA A 256 23.06 -2.68 -10.58
C ALA A 256 22.03 -1.77 -11.30
N ARG A 257 20.73 -1.93 -11.03
CA ARG A 257 19.65 -1.14 -11.66
C ARG A 257 19.03 -0.21 -10.65
N ILE A 258 19.56 1.01 -10.62
CA ILE A 258 19.10 2.09 -9.76
C ILE A 258 18.60 3.22 -10.66
N SER A 259 17.36 3.65 -10.45
CA SER A 259 16.76 4.78 -11.17
C SER A 259 16.06 5.73 -10.22
N PHE A 260 15.94 6.99 -10.61
CA PHE A 260 15.09 7.95 -9.89
C PHE A 260 13.70 7.95 -10.50
N GLN A 261 12.68 7.94 -9.65
CA GLN A 261 11.27 8.09 -10.04
C GLN A 261 10.59 9.10 -9.11
N HIS A 262 9.34 9.46 -9.40
CA HIS A 262 8.56 10.41 -8.59
C HIS A 262 7.44 9.69 -7.86
N LEU A 263 7.39 9.83 -6.53
CA LEU A 263 6.32 9.24 -5.74
C LEU A 263 4.99 9.93 -6.07
N ASN A 264 3.98 9.14 -6.44
CA ASN A 264 2.65 9.64 -6.82
C ASN A 264 2.68 10.72 -7.93
N LYS A 265 3.66 10.63 -8.83
CA LYS A 265 3.87 11.61 -9.92
C LYS A 265 4.16 13.04 -9.42
N ASP A 266 4.61 13.20 -8.18
CA ASP A 266 5.01 14.50 -7.63
C ASP A 266 6.50 14.76 -7.85
N PRO A 267 6.89 15.77 -8.67
CA PRO A 267 8.29 16.10 -8.91
C PRO A 267 9.05 16.49 -7.62
N ARG A 268 8.34 16.96 -6.58
CA ARG A 268 8.95 17.33 -5.29
C ARG A 268 9.38 16.14 -4.45
N ARG A 269 8.89 14.94 -4.77
CA ARG A 269 9.14 13.72 -4.01
C ARG A 269 9.84 12.69 -4.89
N PRO A 270 11.09 12.94 -5.31
CA PRO A 270 11.88 11.92 -5.98
C PRO A 270 12.11 10.75 -5.02
N ILE A 271 12.17 9.54 -5.57
CA ILE A 271 12.41 8.29 -4.87
C ILE A 271 13.44 7.48 -5.64
N LEU A 272 14.18 6.63 -4.93
CA LEU A 272 15.11 5.72 -5.55
C LEU A 272 14.42 4.39 -5.79
N VAL A 273 14.46 3.90 -7.01
CA VAL A 273 13.90 2.59 -7.37
C VAL A 273 15.02 1.66 -7.75
N ILE A 274 15.07 0.53 -7.04
CA ILE A 274 16.01 -0.55 -7.25
C ILE A 274 15.24 -1.71 -7.86
N GLU A 275 15.64 -2.09 -9.06
CA GLU A 275 15.07 -3.22 -9.77
C GLU A 275 15.99 -4.43 -9.66
N SER A 276 15.42 -5.62 -9.46
CA SER A 276 16.22 -6.83 -9.48
C SER A 276 16.67 -7.16 -10.91
N HIS A 277 17.82 -7.81 -11.04
CA HIS A 277 18.37 -8.20 -12.33
C HIS A 277 17.41 -9.13 -13.07
N THR A 278 16.99 -8.77 -14.30
CA THR A 278 16.06 -9.58 -15.12
C THR A 278 16.70 -10.81 -15.77
N SER A 279 17.97 -11.15 -15.52
CA SER A 279 18.48 -12.43 -16.03
C SER A 279 17.93 -13.57 -15.19
N GLU A 280 17.02 -14.33 -15.79
CA GLU A 280 16.55 -15.62 -15.33
C GLU A 280 17.66 -16.41 -14.63
N LYS A 281 17.36 -16.90 -13.42
CA LYS A 281 18.18 -17.87 -12.67
C LYS A 281 19.55 -17.39 -12.17
N SER A 282 19.69 -16.15 -11.71
CA SER A 282 20.74 -15.88 -10.70
C SER A 282 20.26 -16.34 -9.33
N GLU A 283 21.07 -17.12 -8.61
CA GLU A 283 20.76 -17.72 -7.29
C GLU A 283 20.42 -16.69 -6.19
N GLY A 284 20.53 -15.38 -6.48
CA GLY A 284 20.21 -14.27 -5.56
C GLY A 284 19.14 -13.28 -6.03
N GLY A 285 18.47 -13.51 -7.16
CA GLY A 285 17.41 -12.60 -7.65
C GLY A 285 16.11 -12.69 -6.86
N PHE A 286 15.39 -11.56 -6.74
CA PHE A 286 14.07 -11.47 -6.07
C PHE A 286 12.91 -11.18 -7.03
N ASN A 287 13.17 -11.15 -8.35
CA ASN A 287 12.15 -10.93 -9.37
C ASN A 287 11.07 -12.02 -9.46
N HIS A 288 11.42 -13.27 -9.11
CA HIS A 288 10.54 -14.44 -9.29
C HIS A 288 9.21 -14.34 -8.53
N ILE A 289 9.15 -13.55 -7.45
CA ILE A 289 7.96 -13.35 -6.63
C ILE A 289 6.98 -12.36 -7.29
N GLY A 290 7.51 -11.43 -8.10
CA GLY A 290 6.77 -10.34 -8.73
C GLY A 290 6.01 -10.71 -9.99
N GLY A 291 6.09 -11.98 -10.43
CA GLY A 291 5.48 -12.42 -11.69
C GLY A 291 6.06 -11.67 -12.90
N PRO A 292 5.27 -11.46 -13.96
CA PRO A 292 5.73 -10.84 -15.21
C PRO A 292 6.28 -9.42 -15.05
N GLY A 293 5.74 -8.65 -14.09
CA GLY A 293 6.15 -7.27 -13.86
C GLY A 293 7.30 -7.09 -12.87
N GLY A 294 7.80 -8.18 -12.26
CA GLY A 294 8.94 -8.15 -11.35
C GLY A 294 8.69 -7.45 -10.02
N VAL A 295 9.77 -7.21 -9.27
CA VAL A 295 9.73 -6.60 -7.94
C VAL A 295 10.64 -5.38 -7.91
N GLN A 296 10.11 -4.28 -7.38
CA GLN A 296 10.85 -3.03 -7.20
C GLN A 296 10.99 -2.70 -5.72
N ILE A 297 12.19 -2.34 -5.28
CA ILE A 297 12.40 -1.77 -3.94
C ILE A 297 12.49 -0.26 -4.09
N ARG A 298 11.62 0.48 -3.40
CA ARG A 298 11.57 1.95 -3.44
C ARG A 298 12.10 2.50 -2.14
N ILE A 299 13.12 3.35 -2.20
CA ILE A 299 13.64 4.06 -1.04
C ILE A 299 12.98 5.43 -0.94
N LEU A 300 12.34 5.67 0.20
CA LEU A 300 11.58 6.87 0.53
C LEU A 300 12.28 7.63 1.66
N PRO A 301 12.93 8.78 1.36
CA PRO A 301 13.36 9.67 2.42
C PRO A 301 12.16 10.23 3.16
N VAL A 302 12.18 10.11 4.49
CA VAL A 302 11.16 10.64 5.39
C VAL A 302 11.81 11.50 6.47
N VAL A 303 11.00 12.31 7.16
CA VAL A 303 11.45 13.17 8.25
C VAL A 303 10.69 12.81 9.52
N ASN A 304 11.24 13.15 10.67
CA ASN A 304 10.55 12.98 11.95
C ASN A 304 9.21 13.73 11.95
N ALA A 305 8.18 13.11 12.51
CA ALA A 305 6.82 13.63 12.53
C ALA A 305 6.71 14.97 13.30
N GLU A 306 7.55 15.14 14.32
CA GLU A 306 7.50 16.27 15.25
C GLU A 306 8.39 17.45 14.82
N PHE A 307 9.24 17.27 13.80
CA PHE A 307 10.24 18.27 13.42
C PHE A 307 9.60 19.55 12.87
N PHE A 308 8.61 19.41 11.99
CA PHE A 308 7.86 20.54 11.44
C PHE A 308 6.53 20.69 12.18
N ALA A 309 6.29 21.88 12.71
CA ALA A 309 5.03 22.17 13.37
C ALA A 309 3.85 22.03 12.39
N THR A 310 2.92 21.12 12.69
CA THR A 310 1.82 20.72 11.79
C THR A 310 0.95 21.90 11.35
N HIS A 311 0.71 22.88 12.24
CA HIS A 311 -0.07 24.08 11.92
C HIS A 311 0.56 24.96 10.83
N LYS A 312 1.90 24.95 10.68
CA LYS A 312 2.59 25.68 9.60
C LYS A 312 2.37 25.02 8.23
N LEU A 313 2.00 23.74 8.23
CA LEU A 313 1.75 22.93 7.06
C LEU A 313 0.26 22.71 6.80
N ALA A 314 -0.61 23.43 7.50
CA ALA A 314 -2.04 23.31 7.27
C ALA A 314 -2.40 23.77 5.83
N PRO A 315 -3.47 23.25 5.21
CA PRO A 315 -3.73 23.44 3.77
C PRO A 315 -3.86 24.89 3.31
N GLY A 316 -4.39 25.76 4.18
CA GLY A 316 -4.56 27.20 3.97
C GLY A 316 -3.29 28.06 4.11
N ARG A 317 -2.14 27.53 4.57
CA ARG A 317 -0.90 28.30 4.70
C ARG A 317 -0.17 28.33 3.36
N ASN A 318 0.49 29.46 3.11
CA ASN A 318 1.47 29.59 2.03
C ASN A 318 2.88 29.23 2.54
N SER A 319 3.51 28.25 1.89
CA SER A 319 4.89 27.81 2.15
C SER A 319 5.85 28.12 1.00
N ASN A 320 5.37 28.75 -0.08
CA ASN A 320 6.19 29.20 -1.20
C ASN A 320 6.07 30.72 -1.37
N ARG A 321 7.01 31.43 -0.74
CA ARG A 321 7.03 32.89 -0.63
C ARG A 321 7.91 33.47 -1.73
N PRO A 322 7.39 34.39 -2.57
CA PRO A 322 8.20 35.06 -3.57
C PRO A 322 9.31 35.88 -2.90
N GLN A 323 10.51 35.86 -3.49
CA GLN A 323 11.61 36.73 -3.07
C GLN A 323 11.43 38.11 -3.71
N THR A 324 10.55 38.95 -3.17
CA THR A 324 10.47 40.36 -3.59
C THR A 324 11.26 41.23 -2.63
N THR A 325 12.22 41.99 -3.18
CA THR A 325 13.11 42.93 -2.49
C THR A 325 12.44 44.25 -2.07
N ASP A 326 11.15 44.43 -2.34
CA ASP A 326 10.43 45.67 -2.02
C ASP A 326 9.66 45.57 -0.71
N SER A 327 10.38 45.80 0.38
CA SER A 327 9.91 45.86 1.77
C SER A 327 8.89 46.99 2.07
N ALA A 328 8.23 47.57 1.07
CA ALA A 328 7.32 48.71 1.22
C ALA A 328 5.94 48.54 0.57
N SER A 329 5.70 47.49 -0.23
CA SER A 329 4.38 47.20 -0.84
C SER A 329 3.71 45.92 -0.32
N ALA A 330 4.37 45.18 0.59
CA ALA A 330 3.86 43.93 1.15
C ALA A 330 2.84 44.14 2.29
N VAL A 331 1.96 45.13 2.16
CA VAL A 331 0.75 45.21 2.99
C VAL A 331 -0.20 44.12 2.51
N ALA A 332 -0.22 43.00 3.23
CA ALA A 332 -1.40 42.16 3.45
C ALA A 332 -2.27 41.77 2.22
N ALA A 333 -1.71 41.63 1.02
CA ALA A 333 -2.36 40.80 0.00
C ALA A 333 -2.11 39.34 0.44
N ALA A 334 -3.13 38.68 0.98
CA ALA A 334 -3.04 37.30 1.43
C ALA A 334 -2.48 36.42 0.29
N LEU A 335 -1.22 35.98 0.44
CA LEU A 335 -0.58 35.10 -0.53
C LEU A 335 -1.44 33.83 -0.69
N PRO A 336 -1.60 33.30 -1.91
CA PRO A 336 -2.46 32.13 -2.12
C PRO A 336 -1.94 30.93 -1.32
N ALA A 337 -2.85 30.17 -0.73
CA ALA A 337 -2.53 28.95 -0.02
C ALA A 337 -1.83 27.93 -0.93
N THR A 338 -0.93 27.13 -0.37
CA THR A 338 -0.17 26.11 -1.13
C THR A 338 -0.47 24.69 -0.63
N PRO A 339 -1.72 24.20 -0.72
CA PRO A 339 -2.13 22.93 -0.12
C PRO A 339 -1.33 21.75 -0.69
N ARG A 340 -1.12 21.67 -2.00
CA ARG A 340 -0.36 20.58 -2.64
C ARG A 340 1.09 20.52 -2.16
N TYR A 341 1.73 21.67 -1.95
CA TYR A 341 3.08 21.73 -1.40
C TYR A 341 3.10 21.21 0.04
N ASN A 342 2.18 21.71 0.86
CA ASN A 342 2.12 21.37 2.27
C ASN A 342 1.80 19.88 2.47
N THR A 343 0.88 19.33 1.68
CA THR A 343 0.56 17.89 1.66
C THR A 343 1.77 17.05 1.28
N SER A 344 2.59 17.46 0.29
CA SER A 344 3.80 16.72 -0.09
C SER A 344 4.77 16.55 1.07
N LEU A 345 4.94 17.59 1.89
CA LEU A 345 5.81 17.56 3.07
C LEU A 345 5.16 16.80 4.24
N LEU A 346 3.85 16.99 4.48
CA LEU A 346 3.09 16.24 5.49
C LEU A 346 3.05 14.73 5.22
N MET A 347 3.03 14.31 3.95
CA MET A 347 3.10 12.87 3.63
C MET A 347 4.43 12.23 4.07
N ASP A 348 5.52 13.00 4.10
CA ASP A 348 6.83 12.51 4.56
C ASP A 348 6.95 12.51 6.10
N THR A 349 6.15 13.30 6.82
CA THR A 349 6.11 13.32 8.30
C THR A 349 5.17 12.26 8.88
N THR A 350 4.10 11.90 8.16
CA THR A 350 2.99 11.07 8.70
C THR A 350 3.09 9.59 8.35
N LEU A 351 4.09 9.16 7.58
CA LEU A 351 4.18 7.78 7.07
C LEU A 351 4.13 6.73 8.18
N VAL A 352 4.88 6.94 9.27
CA VAL A 352 4.96 6.01 10.41
C VAL A 352 3.60 5.91 11.12
N SER A 353 2.95 7.03 11.37
CA SER A 353 1.66 7.09 12.05
C SER A 353 0.58 6.35 11.25
N HIS A 354 0.52 6.57 9.94
CA HIS A 354 -0.41 5.84 9.07
C HIS A 354 -0.12 4.34 9.03
N LEU A 355 1.16 3.94 9.03
CA LEU A 355 1.54 2.54 9.03
C LEU A 355 1.12 1.83 10.33
N ASN A 356 1.33 2.49 11.47
CA ASN A 356 0.89 1.98 12.77
C ASN A 356 -0.63 1.83 12.84
N LEU A 357 -1.36 2.81 12.30
CA LEU A 357 -2.82 2.76 12.21
C LEU A 357 -3.30 1.57 11.37
N LEU A 358 -2.72 1.37 10.18
CA LEU A 358 -3.05 0.26 9.30
C LEU A 358 -2.70 -1.09 9.92
N HIS A 359 -1.56 -1.19 10.62
CA HIS A 359 -1.15 -2.41 11.30
C HIS A 359 -2.08 -2.76 12.47
N LYS A 360 -2.48 -1.76 13.27
CA LYS A 360 -3.46 -1.94 14.34
C LYS A 360 -4.78 -2.47 13.80
N GLN A 361 -5.28 -1.90 12.70
CA GLN A 361 -6.54 -2.35 12.11
C GLN A 361 -6.44 -3.72 11.45
N ALA A 362 -5.32 -4.03 10.81
CA ALA A 362 -5.08 -5.36 10.28
C ALA A 362 -4.93 -6.45 11.36
N ALA A 363 -4.68 -6.08 12.62
CA ALA A 363 -4.68 -6.98 13.76
C ALA A 363 -6.07 -7.11 14.42
N ALA A 364 -6.86 -6.03 14.42
CA ALA A 364 -8.20 -6.00 15.00
C ALA A 364 -9.24 -6.71 14.13
N CYS A 365 -9.23 -6.46 12.82
CA CYS A 365 -10.18 -7.03 11.86
C CYS A 365 -9.49 -8.04 10.93
N PRO A 366 -9.77 -9.35 11.05
CA PRO A 366 -9.16 -10.38 10.20
C PRO A 366 -9.43 -10.17 8.70
N ALA A 367 -10.65 -9.74 8.37
CA ALA A 367 -11.11 -9.51 6.99
C ALA A 367 -10.48 -8.26 6.34
N PHE A 368 -9.81 -7.40 7.12
CA PHE A 368 -9.26 -6.14 6.63
C PHE A 368 -8.22 -6.34 5.52
N ARG A 369 -7.30 -7.29 5.69
CA ARG A 369 -6.23 -7.53 4.71
C ARG A 369 -6.80 -7.95 3.37
N ASP A 370 -7.75 -8.87 3.39
CA ASP A 370 -8.42 -9.39 2.20
C ASP A 370 -9.25 -8.31 1.51
N ALA A 371 -9.99 -7.50 2.29
CA ALA A 371 -10.75 -6.36 1.75
C ALA A 371 -9.83 -5.33 1.06
N VAL A 372 -8.65 -5.06 1.64
CA VAL A 372 -7.65 -4.18 1.02
C VAL A 372 -7.10 -4.77 -0.28
N ILE A 373 -6.83 -6.08 -0.32
CA ILE A 373 -6.35 -6.77 -1.53
C ILE A 373 -7.42 -6.71 -2.63
N LEU A 374 -8.69 -7.04 -2.31
CA LEU A 374 -9.81 -6.96 -3.25
C LEU A 374 -9.99 -5.54 -3.80
N GLY A 375 -9.92 -4.54 -2.94
CA GLY A 375 -9.97 -3.14 -3.37
C GLY A 375 -8.81 -2.74 -4.29
N LYS A 376 -7.58 -3.20 -4.01
CA LYS A 376 -6.42 -2.96 -4.89
C LYS A 376 -6.61 -3.62 -6.25
N VAL A 377 -7.15 -4.84 -6.31
CA VAL A 377 -7.51 -5.49 -7.59
C VAL A 377 -8.53 -4.62 -8.33
N TRP A 378 -9.60 -4.21 -7.66
CA TRP A 378 -10.65 -3.34 -8.22
C TRP A 378 -10.09 -2.02 -8.79
N LEU A 379 -9.20 -1.35 -8.04
CA LEU A 379 -8.54 -0.11 -8.45
C LEU A 379 -7.65 -0.29 -9.67
N ASN A 380 -6.85 -1.36 -9.68
CA ASN A 380 -5.93 -1.64 -10.78
C ASN A 380 -6.68 -1.98 -12.07
N GLN A 381 -7.77 -2.75 -11.99
CA GLN A 381 -8.58 -3.08 -13.17
C GLN A 381 -9.28 -1.85 -13.76
N ARG A 382 -9.57 -0.83 -12.94
CA ARG A 382 -10.19 0.43 -13.37
C ARG A 382 -9.18 1.53 -13.74
N GLY A 383 -7.88 1.30 -13.54
CA GLY A 383 -6.84 2.31 -13.77
C GLY A 383 -6.86 3.48 -12.78
N LEU A 384 -7.60 3.37 -11.66
CA LEU A 384 -7.74 4.45 -10.67
C LEU A 384 -6.48 4.64 -9.81
N SER A 385 -5.66 3.59 -9.70
CA SER A 385 -4.38 3.69 -8.99
C SER A 385 -3.42 4.70 -9.65
N GLU A 386 -3.57 4.95 -10.95
CA GLU A 386 -2.75 5.92 -11.70
C GLU A 386 -3.29 7.36 -11.64
N SER A 387 -4.56 7.54 -11.25
CA SER A 387 -5.21 8.86 -11.16
C SER A 387 -5.07 9.53 -9.78
N GLY A 388 -4.47 8.84 -8.82
CA GLY A 388 -4.16 9.36 -7.47
C GLY A 388 -4.92 8.68 -6.35
N PHE A 389 -6.00 7.95 -6.65
CA PHE A 389 -6.71 7.13 -5.67
C PHE A 389 -6.02 5.77 -5.51
N SER A 390 -4.92 5.78 -4.77
CA SER A 390 -4.05 4.62 -4.57
C SER A 390 -4.64 3.61 -3.58
N GLY A 391 -4.10 2.38 -3.60
CA GLY A 391 -4.42 1.36 -2.61
C GLY A 391 -4.16 1.79 -1.16
N PHE A 392 -3.27 2.76 -0.92
CA PHE A 392 -3.09 3.37 0.39
C PHE A 392 -4.31 4.21 0.81
N ILE A 393 -4.84 5.06 -0.08
CA ILE A 393 -6.04 5.88 0.20
C ILE A 393 -7.25 4.97 0.44
N TRP A 394 -7.43 3.94 -0.40
CA TRP A 394 -8.46 2.92 -0.18
C TRP A 394 -8.37 2.28 1.21
N SER A 395 -7.15 1.93 1.64
CA SER A 395 -6.92 1.35 2.97
C SER A 395 -7.34 2.32 4.08
N LEU A 396 -7.00 3.61 3.94
CA LEU A 396 -7.37 4.65 4.91
C LEU A 396 -8.89 4.90 4.95
N VAL A 397 -9.59 4.85 3.81
CA VAL A 397 -11.05 4.96 3.78
C VAL A 397 -11.70 3.81 4.54
N ILE A 398 -11.25 2.57 4.33
CA ILE A 398 -11.74 1.43 5.12
C ILE A 398 -11.49 1.65 6.61
N VAL A 399 -10.28 2.10 6.99
CA VAL A 399 -9.97 2.40 8.40
C VAL A 399 -10.86 3.51 8.96
N TYR A 400 -11.16 4.54 8.17
CA TYR A 400 -12.06 5.62 8.57
C TYR A 400 -13.46 5.10 8.86
N LEU A 401 -13.99 4.22 8.00
CA LEU A 401 -15.33 3.62 8.13
C LEU A 401 -15.43 2.55 9.22
N LEU A 402 -14.34 1.84 9.54
CA LEU A 402 -14.22 0.92 10.69
C LEU A 402 -13.99 1.67 12.01
N GLY A 403 -13.40 2.85 11.96
CA GLY A 403 -13.04 3.65 13.12
C GLY A 403 -14.19 4.54 13.62
N GLN A 404 -13.88 5.37 14.63
CA GLN A 404 -14.81 6.36 15.18
C GLN A 404 -15.02 7.58 14.25
N GLY A 405 -14.39 7.64 13.06
CA GLY A 405 -14.56 8.76 12.12
C GLY A 405 -16.02 8.99 11.73
N ASN A 406 -16.80 7.90 11.66
CA ASN A 406 -18.24 7.91 11.45
C ASN A 406 -19.07 8.43 12.63
N ARG A 407 -18.53 8.45 13.86
CA ARG A 407 -19.28 8.93 15.03
C ARG A 407 -19.26 10.45 15.15
N VAL A 408 -18.25 11.09 14.57
CA VAL A 408 -18.09 12.55 14.59
C VAL A 408 -18.77 13.19 13.38
N ASN A 409 -18.70 12.54 12.21
CA ASN A 409 -19.42 12.96 11.01
C ASN A 409 -20.80 12.28 10.98
N GLN A 410 -21.83 12.94 11.50
CA GLN A 410 -23.21 12.44 11.57
C GLN A 410 -23.90 12.20 10.21
N SER A 411 -23.20 12.44 9.10
CA SER A 411 -23.78 12.41 7.75
C SER A 411 -23.66 11.03 7.06
N THR A 412 -22.84 10.12 7.61
CA THR A 412 -22.55 8.85 6.94
C THR A 412 -23.33 7.71 7.60
N SER A 413 -24.37 7.23 6.91
CA SER A 413 -25.18 6.07 7.35
C SER A 413 -24.42 4.74 7.30
N VAL A 414 -23.28 4.70 6.61
CA VAL A 414 -22.49 3.48 6.36
C VAL A 414 -21.40 3.33 7.42
N SER A 415 -21.62 2.48 8.42
CA SER A 415 -20.61 2.09 9.42
C SER A 415 -20.17 0.65 9.22
N LEU A 416 -18.86 0.41 9.22
CA LEU A 416 -18.30 -0.94 9.15
C LEU A 416 -18.10 -1.51 10.55
N LYS A 417 -18.34 -2.82 10.71
CA LYS A 417 -18.06 -3.56 11.95
C LYS A 417 -16.90 -4.52 11.73
N ASP A 418 -16.14 -4.79 12.78
CA ASP A 418 -14.98 -5.70 12.73
C ASP A 418 -15.36 -7.15 12.40
N SER A 419 -16.62 -7.53 12.63
CA SER A 419 -17.18 -8.85 12.32
C SER A 419 -17.58 -9.04 10.85
N PHE A 420 -17.50 -7.99 10.01
CA PHE A 420 -17.89 -8.08 8.62
C PHE A 420 -16.89 -8.88 7.79
N SER A 421 -17.43 -9.59 6.79
CA SER A 421 -16.64 -10.27 5.77
C SER A 421 -15.92 -9.28 4.85
N SER A 422 -14.87 -9.74 4.17
CA SER A 422 -14.10 -8.94 3.21
C SER A 422 -14.99 -8.40 2.08
N TYR A 423 -15.97 -9.19 1.64
CA TYR A 423 -16.98 -8.75 0.67
C TYR A 423 -17.83 -7.60 1.20
N GLN A 424 -18.41 -7.74 2.39
CA GLN A 424 -19.27 -6.71 2.99
C GLN A 424 -18.50 -5.40 3.17
N ILE A 425 -17.25 -5.48 3.65
CA ILE A 425 -16.37 -4.31 3.79
C ILE A 425 -16.20 -3.61 2.44
N VAL A 426 -15.84 -4.35 1.38
CA VAL A 426 -15.63 -3.77 0.05
C VAL A 426 -16.92 -3.18 -0.51
N LYS A 427 -18.04 -3.90 -0.43
CA LYS A 427 -19.35 -3.47 -0.93
C LYS A 427 -19.78 -2.15 -0.27
N LEU A 428 -19.77 -2.11 1.06
CA LEU A 428 -20.15 -0.92 1.82
C LEU A 428 -19.18 0.23 1.60
N THR A 429 -17.88 -0.04 1.43
CA THR A 429 -16.91 1.00 1.09
C THR A 429 -17.19 1.60 -0.30
N ILE A 430 -17.54 0.78 -1.29
CA ILE A 430 -17.92 1.26 -2.62
C ILE A 430 -19.23 2.06 -2.56
N ASP A 431 -20.23 1.59 -1.80
CA ASP A 431 -21.50 2.28 -1.60
C ASP A 431 -21.29 3.66 -0.96
N PHE A 432 -20.43 3.72 0.06
CA PHE A 432 -20.00 4.98 0.66
C PHE A 432 -19.34 5.91 -0.36
N LEU A 433 -18.38 5.41 -1.16
CA LEU A 433 -17.72 6.22 -2.18
C LEU A 433 -18.68 6.72 -3.28
N ALA A 434 -19.76 5.99 -3.54
CA ALA A 434 -20.75 6.34 -4.56
C ALA A 434 -21.72 7.42 -4.10
N ASN A 435 -22.13 7.38 -2.82
CA ASN A 435 -23.17 8.25 -2.28
C ASN A 435 -22.63 9.45 -1.48
N HIS A 436 -21.37 9.40 -1.02
CA HIS A 436 -20.79 10.46 -0.20
C HIS A 436 -20.26 11.62 -1.04
N ASN A 437 -20.63 12.84 -0.70
CA ASN A 437 -20.12 14.04 -1.36
C ASN A 437 -18.88 14.60 -0.64
N PHE A 438 -17.70 14.27 -1.16
CA PHE A 438 -16.41 14.71 -0.60
C PHE A 438 -16.12 16.21 -0.71
N ALA A 439 -16.85 16.95 -1.55
CA ALA A 439 -16.65 18.38 -1.73
C ALA A 439 -17.33 19.18 -0.61
N ASP A 440 -18.55 18.80 -0.27
CA ASP A 440 -19.34 19.45 0.78
C ASP A 440 -18.99 18.89 2.16
N GLU A 441 -18.66 17.60 2.24
CA GLU A 441 -18.35 16.89 3.49
C GLU A 441 -16.97 16.21 3.42
N PRO A 442 -15.88 16.97 3.62
CA PRO A 442 -14.54 16.41 3.63
C PRO A 442 -14.31 15.47 4.82
N LEU A 443 -13.47 14.46 4.61
CA LEU A 443 -13.12 13.49 5.65
C LEU A 443 -11.92 13.98 6.47
N PHE A 444 -12.07 13.96 7.79
CA PHE A 444 -10.99 14.27 8.74
C PHE A 444 -10.67 13.05 9.60
N MET A 445 -9.39 12.65 9.60
CA MET A 445 -8.86 11.57 10.44
C MET A 445 -8.00 12.11 11.59
N THR A 446 -8.19 13.38 11.96
CA THR A 446 -7.56 13.95 13.15
C THR A 446 -8.26 13.45 14.41
N PRO A 447 -7.60 13.46 15.58
CA PRO A 447 -8.21 13.02 16.83
C PRO A 447 -9.50 13.78 17.20
N ASP A 448 -9.62 15.04 16.77
CA ASP A 448 -10.75 15.94 17.01
C ASP A 448 -11.77 15.98 15.86
N GLY A 449 -11.53 15.23 14.77
CA GLY A 449 -12.41 15.18 13.60
C GLY A 449 -12.53 16.51 12.83
N LYS A 450 -11.56 17.41 12.99
CA LYS A 450 -11.53 18.74 12.39
C LYS A 450 -10.36 18.91 11.42
N PRO A 451 -10.41 19.88 10.49
CA PRO A 451 -9.24 20.23 9.71
C PRO A 451 -8.07 20.62 10.61
N ILE A 452 -6.85 20.41 10.15
CA ILE A 452 -5.66 20.92 10.84
C ILE A 452 -5.78 22.44 10.90
N ASP A 453 -5.94 22.97 12.12
CA ASP A 453 -6.18 24.38 12.34
C ASP A 453 -5.03 25.27 11.87
N HIS A 454 -5.40 26.43 11.33
CA HIS A 454 -4.55 27.61 11.30
C HIS A 454 -4.87 28.39 12.57
N PRO A 455 -4.06 28.30 13.66
CA PRO A 455 -4.13 29.35 14.66
C PRO A 455 -3.71 30.62 13.91
N ASP A 456 -4.65 31.56 13.75
CA ASP A 456 -4.53 32.75 12.91
C ASP A 456 -3.12 33.37 12.90
#